data_AF-A0ABD2HW26-F1
#
_entry.id   AF-A0ABD2HW26-F1
#
_cell.length_a   1.000
_cell.length_b   1.000
_cell.length_c   1.000
_cell.angle_alpha   90.00
_cell.angle_beta   90.00
_cell.angle_gamma   90.00
#
_symmetry.space_group_name_H-M   'P 1'
#
loop_
_entity.id
_entity.type
_entity.pdbx_description
1 polymer ?
#
loop_
_entity_poly.entity_id
_entity_poly.type
_entity_poly.pdbx_seq_one_letter_code
_entity_poly.pdbx_strand_id
1 'polypeptide(L)'
;MASSPSSPSPLFSVLSVLANSNLFPFFFALSIGIPSALLYCLELVVIVANFADFNSAFFVLVAFRAVSSLINFVFSFFAQRFGEIGLFLALYLNLPRFVLASFFFFFYYTFYIENLLTTFLLLNRFTAILFPTKYEKLWRRGLPLFLAVTFILPLPLTIPILNEGTYIHVQDDNATFTFDNYKTDNKFDSSEIATLFSFFVGVVCLLLNLASIVAYKLRKVGHQNATIEHKLTIFTMITFFGHFIATISWVLVSLTSINEVDEQNKPSSYVQMWFGLTLEENETLFQANFNQFPWVNDLSMLAIPAWLLLWASSKMREIIAKKFNWIRRNEQQKNIAIVTVKRNVVPMSAKVQPQKHLLTNQRN
;
A
#
# COMPACT_ATOMS: atom_id res chain seq x y z
N MET A 1 38.56 -31.63 23.98
CA MET A 1 38.29 -31.95 22.57
C MET A 1 37.46 -30.82 22.00
N ALA A 2 38.04 -29.97 21.15
CA ALA A 2 37.27 -28.93 20.47
C ALA A 2 36.51 -29.59 19.33
N SER A 3 35.17 -29.56 19.38
CA SER A 3 34.33 -29.97 18.26
C SER A 3 34.62 -29.07 17.06
N SER A 4 34.96 -29.66 15.92
CA SER A 4 35.10 -28.93 14.66
C SER A 4 33.81 -28.14 14.37
N PRO A 5 33.89 -26.86 13.97
CA PRO A 5 32.70 -26.07 13.66
C PRO A 5 31.92 -26.76 12.54
N SER A 6 30.66 -27.11 12.81
CA SER A 6 29.74 -27.63 11.81
C SER A 6 29.54 -26.55 10.75
N SER A 7 29.67 -26.92 9.47
CA SER A 7 29.35 -26.01 8.36
C SER A 7 27.92 -25.47 8.53
N PRO A 8 27.69 -24.16 8.33
CA PRO A 8 26.36 -23.58 8.47
C PRO A 8 25.38 -24.28 7.51
N SER A 9 24.14 -24.44 7.97
CA SER A 9 23.12 -25.07 7.13
C SER A 9 22.89 -24.22 5.86
N PRO A 10 22.51 -24.84 4.71
CA PRO A 10 22.23 -24.10 3.49
C PRO A 10 21.17 -22.99 3.67
N LEU A 11 20.25 -23.18 4.61
CA LEU A 11 19.23 -22.19 4.97
C LEU A 11 19.87 -20.93 5.56
N PHE A 12 20.83 -21.05 6.47
CA PHE A 12 21.53 -19.90 7.04
C PHE A 12 22.41 -19.18 6.03
N SER A 13 22.98 -19.89 5.06
CA SER A 13 23.67 -19.23 3.94
C SER A 13 22.74 -18.31 3.15
N VAL A 14 21.50 -18.75 2.87
CA VAL A 14 20.51 -17.91 2.19
C VAL A 14 20.07 -16.74 3.08
N LEU A 15 19.78 -16.98 4.35
CA LEU A 15 19.39 -15.91 5.29
C LEU A 15 20.49 -14.87 5.45
N SER A 16 21.76 -15.28 5.52
CA SER A 16 22.89 -14.37 5.58
C SER A 16 22.99 -13.48 4.33
N VAL A 17 22.75 -14.03 3.14
CA VAL A 17 22.69 -13.23 1.91
C VAL A 17 21.55 -12.19 1.99
N LEU A 18 20.37 -12.60 2.45
CA LEU A 18 19.21 -11.71 2.57
C LEU A 18 19.38 -10.64 3.65
N ALA A 19 20.05 -10.97 4.76
CA ALA A 19 20.37 -10.06 5.85
C ALA A 19 21.37 -8.97 5.43
N ASN A 20 22.28 -9.29 4.50
CA ASN A 20 23.28 -8.35 4.01
C ASN A 20 22.83 -7.60 2.73
N SER A 21 21.71 -7.98 2.11
CA SER A 21 21.22 -7.36 0.89
C SER A 21 20.18 -6.27 1.18
N ASN A 22 20.61 -5.02 1.39
CA ASN A 22 19.65 -3.91 1.62
C ASN A 22 19.20 -3.28 0.29
N LEU A 23 20.12 -3.19 -0.69
CA LEU A 23 19.85 -2.51 -1.97
C LEU A 23 18.84 -3.24 -2.86
N PHE A 24 18.93 -4.58 -2.94
CA PHE A 24 18.03 -5.34 -3.80
C PHE A 24 16.56 -5.25 -3.35
N PRO A 25 16.21 -5.52 -2.07
CA PRO A 25 14.86 -5.29 -1.56
C PRO A 25 14.37 -3.85 -1.78
N PHE A 26 15.23 -2.86 -1.58
CA PHE A 26 14.91 -1.46 -1.80
C PHE A 26 14.54 -1.15 -3.26
N PHE A 27 15.37 -1.56 -4.22
CA PHE A 27 15.07 -1.33 -5.64
C PHE A 27 13.86 -2.13 -6.12
N PHE A 28 13.66 -3.34 -5.58
CA PHE A 28 12.48 -4.13 -5.87
C PHE A 28 11.21 -3.44 -5.36
N ALA A 29 11.22 -2.95 -4.11
CA ALA A 29 10.15 -2.16 -3.52
C ALA A 29 9.82 -0.91 -4.36
N LEU A 30 10.83 -0.16 -4.82
CA LEU A 30 10.62 1.00 -5.70
C LEU A 30 9.98 0.63 -7.04
N SER A 31 10.45 -0.47 -7.64
CA SER A 31 10.01 -0.93 -8.96
C SER A 31 8.54 -1.34 -8.96
N ILE A 32 8.05 -1.91 -7.86
CA ILE A 32 6.62 -2.27 -7.71
C ILE A 32 5.81 -1.11 -7.12
N GLY A 33 6.41 -0.35 -6.21
CA GLY A 33 5.75 0.64 -5.38
C GLY A 33 5.39 1.91 -6.14
N ILE A 34 6.35 2.50 -6.88
CA ILE A 34 6.12 3.76 -7.61
C ILE A 34 5.01 3.61 -8.66
N PRO A 35 5.02 2.60 -9.56
CA PRO A 35 3.94 2.45 -10.54
C PRO A 35 2.58 2.24 -9.88
N SER A 36 2.54 1.50 -8.76
CA SER A 36 1.31 1.22 -8.02
C SER A 36 0.78 2.45 -7.30
N ALA A 37 1.64 3.28 -6.71
CA ALA A 37 1.27 4.56 -6.12
C ALA A 37 0.68 5.51 -7.18
N LEU A 38 1.31 5.60 -8.35
CA LEU A 38 0.80 6.40 -9.47
C LEU A 38 -0.57 5.91 -9.94
N LEU A 39 -0.74 4.58 -10.02
CA LEU A 39 -2.03 3.98 -10.35
C LEU A 39 -3.09 4.35 -9.31
N TYR A 40 -2.78 4.25 -8.01
CA TYR A 40 -3.72 4.67 -6.97
C TYR A 40 -4.09 6.15 -7.03
N CYS A 41 -3.14 7.03 -7.28
CA CYS A 41 -3.43 8.45 -7.51
C CYS A 41 -4.42 8.64 -8.67
N LEU A 42 -4.22 7.92 -9.77
CA LEU A 42 -5.12 7.95 -10.93
C LEU A 42 -6.51 7.40 -10.59
N GLU A 43 -6.59 6.29 -9.86
CA GLU A 43 -7.86 5.69 -9.43
C GLU A 43 -8.64 6.61 -8.50
N LEU A 44 -7.95 7.24 -7.53
CA LEU A 44 -8.55 8.24 -6.64
C LEU A 44 -9.09 9.45 -7.41
N VAL A 45 -8.31 9.98 -8.36
CA VAL A 45 -8.78 11.07 -9.24
C VAL A 45 -10.02 10.64 -10.01
N VAL A 46 -10.09 9.40 -10.51
CA VAL A 46 -11.26 8.88 -11.23
C VAL A 46 -12.47 8.75 -10.30
N ILE A 47 -12.29 8.20 -9.10
CA ILE A 47 -13.36 8.05 -8.10
C ILE A 47 -13.93 9.42 -7.71
N VAL A 48 -13.06 10.38 -7.39
CA VAL A 48 -13.48 11.73 -6.96
C VAL A 48 -14.14 12.50 -8.11
N ALA A 49 -13.54 12.49 -9.31
CA ALA A 49 -14.08 13.22 -10.46
C ALA A 49 -15.40 12.65 -10.98
N ASN A 50 -15.69 11.36 -10.71
CA ASN A 50 -16.92 10.69 -11.13
C ASN A 50 -17.66 10.14 -9.90
N PHE A 51 -17.70 10.90 -8.80
CA PHE A 51 -18.25 10.40 -7.53
C PHE A 51 -19.68 9.88 -7.63
N ALA A 52 -20.52 10.47 -8.48
CA ALA A 52 -21.88 9.98 -8.74
C ALA A 52 -21.91 8.51 -9.20
N ASP A 53 -20.88 8.08 -9.93
CA ASP A 53 -20.72 6.73 -10.45
C ASP A 53 -20.06 5.75 -9.47
N PHE A 54 -19.38 6.28 -8.46
CA PHE A 54 -18.58 5.56 -7.47
C PHE A 54 -19.01 5.86 -6.04
N ASN A 55 -20.28 6.27 -5.82
CA ASN A 55 -20.81 6.64 -4.51
C ASN A 55 -21.12 5.43 -3.60
N SER A 56 -20.89 4.20 -4.07
CA SER A 56 -21.14 3.01 -3.28
C SER A 56 -20.17 2.93 -2.09
N ALA A 57 -20.65 2.41 -0.97
CA ALA A 57 -19.83 2.28 0.24
C ALA A 57 -18.53 1.50 0.00
N PHE A 58 -18.54 0.54 -0.94
CA PHE A 58 -17.36 -0.18 -1.37
C PHE A 58 -16.28 0.77 -1.92
N PHE A 59 -16.62 1.63 -2.89
CA PHE A 59 -15.66 2.55 -3.50
C PHE A 59 -15.21 3.63 -2.52
N VAL A 60 -16.08 4.07 -1.60
CA VAL A 60 -15.69 5.00 -0.53
C VAL A 60 -14.64 4.36 0.38
N LEU A 61 -14.85 3.12 0.83
CA LEU A 61 -13.87 2.38 1.65
C LEU A 61 -12.56 2.14 0.89
N VAL A 62 -12.62 1.77 -0.39
CA VAL A 62 -11.44 1.60 -1.24
C VAL A 62 -10.67 2.92 -1.40
N ALA A 63 -11.36 4.05 -1.57
CA ALA A 63 -10.72 5.36 -1.68
C ALA A 63 -9.99 5.75 -0.39
N PHE A 64 -10.63 5.59 0.78
CA PHE A 64 -9.95 5.83 2.06
C PHE A 64 -8.76 4.89 2.27
N ARG A 65 -8.89 3.62 1.83
CA ARG A 65 -7.77 2.67 1.91
C ARG A 65 -6.62 3.13 1.04
N ALA A 66 -6.86 3.47 -0.23
CA ALA A 66 -5.83 3.93 -1.15
C ALA A 66 -5.12 5.19 -0.63
N VAL A 67 -5.85 6.15 -0.03
CA VAL A 67 -5.23 7.32 0.63
C VAL A 67 -4.33 6.88 1.78
N SER A 68 -4.81 5.99 2.66
CA SER A 68 -4.01 5.47 3.77
C SER A 68 -2.75 4.75 3.27
N SER A 69 -2.86 3.95 2.21
CA SER A 69 -1.74 3.22 1.60
C SER A 69 -0.70 4.14 0.98
N LEU A 70 -1.12 5.23 0.35
CA LEU A 70 -0.19 6.24 -0.18
C LEU A 70 0.55 6.96 0.95
N ILE A 71 -0.14 7.29 2.05
CA ILE A 71 0.49 7.90 3.23
C ILE A 71 1.47 6.90 3.85
N ASN A 72 1.05 5.65 4.08
CA ASN A 72 1.91 4.59 4.62
C ASN A 72 3.16 4.39 3.75
N PHE A 73 2.99 4.31 2.42
CA PHE A 73 4.08 4.18 1.46
C PHE A 73 5.11 5.30 1.65
N VAL A 74 4.68 6.56 1.63
CA VAL A 74 5.58 7.72 1.81
C VAL A 74 6.29 7.67 3.17
N PHE A 75 5.55 7.48 4.27
CA PHE A 75 6.14 7.50 5.61
C PHE A 75 7.04 6.29 5.88
N SER A 76 6.79 5.14 5.26
CA SER A 76 7.69 3.98 5.35
C SER A 76 9.07 4.23 4.73
N PHE A 77 9.17 5.08 3.69
CA PHE A 77 10.47 5.49 3.17
C PHE A 77 11.26 6.29 4.19
N PHE A 78 10.59 7.21 4.89
CA PHE A 78 11.25 8.05 5.89
C PHE A 78 11.56 7.29 7.19
N ALA A 79 10.63 6.44 7.64
CA ALA A 79 10.75 5.73 8.90
C ALA A 79 11.71 4.51 8.84
N GLN A 80 11.86 3.87 7.69
CA GLN A 80 12.62 2.61 7.59
C GLN A 80 13.68 2.67 6.49
N ARG A 81 13.27 2.95 5.25
CA ARG A 81 14.10 2.63 4.07
C ARG A 81 15.28 3.56 3.86
N PHE A 82 15.09 4.87 3.99
CA PHE A 82 16.19 5.81 3.74
C PHE A 82 17.33 5.62 4.75
N GLY A 83 17.01 5.23 5.99
CA GLY A 83 18.00 4.87 7.00
C GLY A 83 18.85 3.67 6.62
N GLU A 84 18.21 2.59 6.15
CA GLU A 84 18.86 1.33 5.77
C GLU A 84 19.87 1.47 4.62
N ILE A 85 19.68 2.47 3.74
CA ILE A 85 20.58 2.74 2.61
C ILE A 85 21.47 3.97 2.84
N GLY A 86 21.39 4.61 4.01
CA GLY A 86 22.18 5.79 4.37
C GLY A 86 21.80 7.07 3.63
N LEU A 87 20.62 7.11 3.03
CA LEU A 87 20.17 8.23 2.22
C LEU A 87 19.63 9.34 3.12
N PHE A 88 20.10 10.57 2.90
CA PHE A 88 19.78 11.75 3.72
C PHE A 88 20.29 11.72 5.17
N LEU A 89 21.28 10.90 5.55
CA LEU A 89 21.79 10.83 6.94
C LEU A 89 22.05 12.23 7.56
N ALA A 90 22.73 13.11 6.83
CA ALA A 90 23.01 14.48 7.31
C ALA A 90 21.73 15.30 7.57
N LEU A 91 20.66 15.08 6.83
CA LEU A 91 19.36 15.72 7.09
C LEU A 91 18.76 15.16 8.37
N TYR A 92 18.72 13.83 8.52
CA TYR A 92 18.14 13.16 9.69
C TYR A 92 18.82 13.57 11.00
N LEU A 93 20.15 13.65 11.03
CA LEU A 93 20.90 14.07 12.22
C LEU A 93 20.56 15.51 12.68
N ASN A 94 20.02 16.33 11.77
CA ASN A 94 19.58 17.70 12.07
C ASN A 94 18.08 17.82 12.35
N LEU A 95 17.29 16.74 12.19
CA LEU A 95 15.86 16.78 12.43
C LEU A 95 15.54 16.79 13.94
N PRO A 96 14.57 17.61 14.39
CA PRO A 96 14.07 17.53 15.75
C PRO A 96 13.48 16.15 16.06
N ARG A 97 13.63 15.67 17.29
CA ARG A 97 13.12 14.34 17.72
C ARG A 97 11.64 14.14 17.44
N PHE A 98 10.81 15.17 17.63
CA PHE A 98 9.37 15.07 17.36
C PHE A 98 9.06 14.81 15.87
N VAL A 99 9.92 15.25 14.95
CA VAL A 99 9.76 14.99 13.51
C VAL A 99 10.06 13.53 13.21
N LEU A 100 11.11 12.97 13.82
CA LEU A 100 11.45 11.55 13.70
C LEU A 100 10.33 10.66 14.24
N ALA A 101 9.84 10.98 15.45
CA ALA A 101 8.70 10.29 16.06
C ALA A 101 7.43 10.41 15.21
N SER A 102 7.22 11.54 14.52
CA SER A 102 6.09 11.72 13.60
C SER A 102 6.14 10.74 12.43
N PHE A 103 7.33 10.38 11.91
CA PHE A 103 7.43 9.38 10.85
C PHE A 103 6.90 8.02 11.29
N PHE A 104 7.28 7.57 12.49
CA PHE A 104 6.75 6.34 13.07
C PHE A 104 5.27 6.43 13.40
N PHE A 105 4.82 7.56 13.96
CA PHE A 105 3.41 7.79 14.24
C PHE A 105 2.57 7.57 12.99
N PHE A 106 2.90 8.21 11.86
CA PHE A 106 2.13 8.08 10.63
C PHE A 106 2.24 6.68 10.03
N PHE A 107 3.42 6.06 10.06
CA PHE A 107 3.62 4.68 9.61
C PHE A 107 2.71 3.70 10.37
N TYR A 108 2.78 3.68 11.70
CA TYR A 108 1.94 2.81 12.51
C TYR A 108 0.45 3.18 12.42
N TYR A 109 0.11 4.46 12.46
CA TYR A 109 -1.28 4.92 12.41
C TYR A 109 -1.98 4.48 11.12
N THR A 110 -1.31 4.67 9.97
CA THR A 110 -1.85 4.21 8.69
C THR A 110 -1.89 2.69 8.58
N PHE A 111 -0.93 1.97 9.15
CA PHE A 111 -0.99 0.51 9.26
C PHE A 111 -2.25 0.03 9.98
N TYR A 112 -2.59 0.61 11.14
CA TYR A 112 -3.83 0.27 11.86
C TYR A 112 -5.10 0.60 11.04
N ILE A 113 -5.12 1.78 10.39
CA ILE A 113 -6.23 2.19 9.51
C ILE A 113 -6.42 1.19 8.37
N GLU A 114 -5.33 0.76 7.72
CA GLU A 114 -5.38 -0.20 6.62
C GLU A 114 -5.95 -1.55 7.05
N ASN A 115 -5.53 -2.05 8.22
CA ASN A 115 -6.08 -3.28 8.83
C ASN A 115 -7.60 -3.16 9.04
N LEU A 116 -8.08 -2.05 9.61
CA LEU A 116 -9.52 -1.82 9.83
C LEU A 116 -10.29 -1.66 8.52
N LEU A 117 -9.75 -0.92 7.55
CA LEU A 117 -10.38 -0.75 6.24
C LEU A 117 -10.46 -2.06 5.46
N THR A 118 -9.44 -2.94 5.52
CA THR A 118 -9.53 -4.29 4.96
C THR A 118 -10.68 -5.06 5.60
N THR A 119 -10.80 -5.03 6.92
CA THR A 119 -11.87 -5.70 7.66
C THR A 119 -13.24 -5.21 7.21
N PHE A 120 -13.42 -3.89 7.09
CA PHE A 120 -14.69 -3.31 6.66
C PHE A 120 -14.99 -3.55 5.18
N LEU A 121 -13.98 -3.64 4.30
CA LEU A 121 -14.17 -4.06 2.92
C LEU A 121 -14.67 -5.51 2.83
N LEU A 122 -14.10 -6.41 3.63
CA LEU A 122 -14.56 -7.80 3.69
C LEU A 122 -15.97 -7.92 4.28
N LEU A 123 -16.26 -7.19 5.36
CA LEU A 123 -17.60 -7.11 5.92
C LEU A 123 -18.60 -6.53 4.91
N ASN A 124 -18.18 -5.55 4.11
CA ASN A 124 -18.98 -4.96 3.05
C ASN A 124 -19.34 -5.99 1.98
N ARG A 125 -18.38 -6.80 1.52
CA ARG A 125 -18.66 -7.88 0.56
C ARG A 125 -19.52 -8.98 1.15
N PHE A 126 -19.19 -9.43 2.37
CA PHE A 126 -19.97 -10.43 3.09
C PHE A 126 -21.45 -10.04 3.20
N THR A 127 -21.72 -8.80 3.62
CA THR A 127 -23.10 -8.28 3.75
C THR A 127 -23.78 -8.03 2.40
N ALA A 128 -23.05 -7.70 1.33
CA ALA A 128 -23.60 -7.61 -0.02
C ALA A 128 -24.09 -8.98 -0.53
N ILE A 129 -23.34 -10.03 -0.21
CA ILE A 129 -23.68 -11.42 -0.58
C ILE A 129 -24.87 -11.93 0.24
N LEU A 130 -24.87 -11.71 1.56
CA LEU A 130 -25.94 -12.20 2.45
C LEU A 130 -27.23 -11.39 2.36
N PHE A 131 -27.14 -10.06 2.29
CA PHE A 131 -28.28 -9.15 2.44
C PHE A 131 -28.42 -8.20 1.24
N PRO A 132 -28.54 -8.71 0.01
CA PRO A 132 -28.55 -7.91 -1.22
C PRO A 132 -29.59 -6.77 -1.20
N THR A 133 -30.77 -7.00 -0.62
CA THR A 133 -31.89 -6.06 -0.61
C THR A 133 -31.77 -4.98 0.48
N LYS A 134 -31.02 -5.26 1.54
CA LYS A 134 -30.84 -4.36 2.69
C LYS A 134 -29.45 -3.72 2.73
N TYR A 135 -28.51 -4.22 1.93
CA TYR A 135 -27.11 -3.84 1.89
C TYR A 135 -26.92 -2.33 1.76
N GLU A 136 -27.57 -1.69 0.79
CA GLU A 136 -27.39 -0.25 0.55
C GLU A 136 -27.86 0.59 1.74
N LYS A 137 -29.02 0.25 2.34
CA LYS A 137 -29.53 0.94 3.53
C LYS A 137 -28.63 0.73 4.75
N LEU A 138 -28.10 -0.47 4.92
CA LEU A 138 -27.18 -0.81 6.01
C LEU A 138 -25.91 0.07 5.92
N TRP A 139 -25.28 0.10 4.76
CA TRP A 139 -24.01 0.82 4.59
C TRP A 139 -24.19 2.33 4.49
N ARG A 140 -25.29 2.84 3.91
CA ARG A 140 -25.54 4.28 3.91
C ARG A 140 -25.65 4.86 5.33
N ARG A 141 -26.19 4.08 6.27
CA ARG A 141 -26.30 4.49 7.69
C ARG A 141 -25.04 4.14 8.49
N GLY A 142 -24.43 2.99 8.24
CA GLY A 142 -23.29 2.50 9.01
C GLY A 142 -21.93 3.05 8.59
N LEU A 143 -21.76 3.44 7.31
CA LEU A 143 -20.46 3.87 6.77
C LEU A 143 -19.82 5.02 7.56
N PRO A 144 -20.52 6.10 7.94
CA PRO A 144 -19.90 7.17 8.74
C PRO A 144 -19.38 6.67 10.10
N LEU A 145 -20.10 5.75 10.74
CA LEU A 145 -19.68 5.14 12.01
C LEU A 145 -18.45 4.26 11.81
N PHE A 146 -18.43 3.41 10.77
CA PHE A 146 -17.27 2.57 10.47
C PHE A 146 -16.03 3.41 10.16
N LEU A 147 -16.17 4.48 9.38
CA LEU A 147 -15.06 5.41 9.11
C LEU A 147 -14.60 6.12 10.40
N ALA A 148 -15.52 6.56 11.25
CA ALA A 148 -15.15 7.17 12.54
C ALA A 148 -14.36 6.19 13.41
N VAL A 149 -14.80 4.93 13.52
CA VAL A 149 -14.06 3.88 14.24
C VAL A 149 -12.68 3.67 13.62
N THR A 150 -12.58 3.57 12.28
CA THR A 150 -11.30 3.40 11.58
C THR A 150 -10.28 4.45 11.95
N PHE A 151 -10.66 5.74 12.02
CA PHE A 151 -9.72 6.83 12.26
C PHE A 151 -9.52 7.13 13.75
N ILE A 152 -10.52 6.91 14.60
CA ILE A 152 -10.41 7.24 16.03
C ILE A 152 -9.74 6.11 16.81
N LEU A 153 -10.05 4.84 16.50
CA LEU A 153 -9.55 3.69 17.27
C LEU A 153 -8.01 3.57 17.29
N PRO A 154 -7.27 3.89 16.21
CA PRO A 154 -5.81 3.82 16.25
C PRO A 154 -5.13 4.92 17.07
N LEU A 155 -5.79 6.06 17.32
CA LEU A 155 -5.15 7.21 17.98
C LEU A 155 -4.61 6.88 19.38
N PRO A 156 -5.37 6.23 20.29
CA PRO A 156 -4.82 5.84 21.58
C PRO A 156 -3.63 4.88 21.50
N LEU A 157 -3.51 4.10 20.41
CA LEU A 157 -2.42 3.15 20.20
C LEU A 157 -1.16 3.83 19.66
N THR A 158 -1.30 4.93 18.90
CA THR A 158 -0.15 5.57 18.22
C THR A 158 0.28 6.89 18.82
N ILE A 159 -0.59 7.63 19.52
CA ILE A 159 -0.20 8.87 20.21
C ILE A 159 1.01 8.69 21.15
N PRO A 160 1.14 7.58 21.91
CA PRO A 160 2.32 7.35 22.75
C PRO A 160 3.65 7.45 21.97
N ILE A 161 3.69 7.02 20.71
CA ILE A 161 4.87 7.07 19.84
C ILE A 161 5.40 8.49 19.69
N LEU A 162 4.53 9.51 19.65
CA LEU A 162 4.96 10.92 19.53
C LEU A 162 5.69 11.42 20.77
N ASN A 163 5.49 10.77 21.91
CA ASN A 163 6.14 11.10 23.17
C ASN A 163 7.40 10.23 23.42
N GLU A 164 7.60 9.17 22.63
CA GLU A 164 8.81 8.36 22.70
C GLU A 164 10.01 9.16 22.18
N GLY A 165 11.12 9.10 22.92
CA GLY A 165 12.37 9.68 22.46
C GLY A 165 12.95 8.83 21.34
N THR A 166 12.71 9.21 20.08
CA THR A 166 13.35 8.58 18.92
C THR A 166 14.75 9.18 18.69
N TYR A 167 15.75 8.32 18.57
CA TYR A 167 17.14 8.68 18.29
C TYR A 167 17.61 8.01 17.00
N ILE A 168 18.65 8.57 16.41
CA ILE A 168 19.31 8.01 15.23
C ILE A 168 20.54 7.26 15.72
N HIS A 169 20.58 5.96 15.47
CA HIS A 169 21.75 5.12 15.68
C HIS A 169 22.47 4.95 14.35
N VAL A 170 23.63 5.59 14.20
CA VAL A 170 24.49 5.45 13.02
C VAL A 170 25.27 4.14 13.14
N GLN A 171 25.24 3.31 12.11
CA GLN A 171 25.93 2.02 12.10
C GLN A 171 27.45 2.19 11.91
N ASP A 172 28.19 1.09 12.09
CA ASP A 172 29.66 1.06 12.01
C ASP A 172 30.22 1.51 10.65
N ASP A 173 29.42 1.42 9.58
CA ASP A 173 29.77 1.90 8.25
C ASP A 173 29.77 3.44 8.12
N ASN A 174 29.34 4.16 9.16
CA ASN A 174 29.15 5.62 9.19
C ASN A 174 28.26 6.17 8.06
N ALA A 175 27.47 5.32 7.42
CA ALA A 175 26.64 5.67 6.28
C ALA A 175 25.18 5.35 6.55
N THR A 176 24.89 4.15 7.06
CA THR A 176 23.54 3.70 7.36
C THR A 176 23.16 4.07 8.79
N PHE A 177 21.85 4.17 9.02
CA PHE A 177 21.34 4.45 10.35
C PHE A 177 19.98 3.78 10.58
N THR A 178 19.71 3.49 11.84
CA THR A 178 18.40 3.01 12.29
C THR A 178 17.84 3.98 13.31
N PHE A 179 16.54 3.89 13.54
CA PHE A 179 15.91 4.60 14.63
C PHE A 179 15.90 3.70 15.86
N ASP A 180 16.48 4.20 16.94
CA ASP A 180 16.40 3.56 18.23
C ASP A 180 15.37 4.31 19.07
N ASN A 181 14.34 3.59 19.51
CA ASN A 181 13.41 4.11 20.50
C ASN A 181 14.01 3.74 21.86
N TYR A 182 14.57 4.74 22.56
CA TYR A 182 15.00 4.51 23.93
C TYR A 182 13.80 3.96 24.69
N LYS A 183 13.92 2.74 25.23
CA LYS A 183 12.92 2.15 26.14
C LYS A 183 12.80 3.08 27.34
N THR A 184 11.98 4.12 27.24
CA THR A 184 11.40 4.75 28.42
C THR A 184 10.72 3.64 29.21
N ASP A 185 10.68 3.71 30.54
CA ASP A 185 10.13 2.66 31.42
C ASP A 185 8.68 2.23 31.12
N ASN A 186 8.04 2.85 30.11
CA ASN A 186 6.82 2.35 29.47
C ASN A 186 7.06 1.00 28.79
N LYS A 187 6.56 -0.04 29.47
CA LYS A 187 6.54 -1.45 29.03
C LYS A 187 5.75 -1.75 27.75
N PHE A 188 5.21 -0.76 27.05
CA PHE A 188 4.37 -0.97 25.88
C PHE A 188 5.17 -0.78 24.60
N ASP A 189 5.65 -1.87 24.02
CA ASP A 189 6.29 -1.86 22.71
C ASP A 189 5.23 -1.67 21.62
N SER A 190 5.29 -0.54 20.92
CA SER A 190 4.37 -0.20 19.84
C SER A 190 4.35 -1.27 18.73
N SER A 191 5.46 -1.98 18.50
CA SER A 191 5.56 -3.06 17.53
C SER A 191 4.81 -4.32 17.98
N GLU A 192 4.83 -4.63 19.28
CA GLU A 192 4.09 -5.75 19.87
C GLU A 192 2.58 -5.51 19.79
N ILE A 193 2.12 -4.30 20.13
CA ILE A 193 0.71 -3.91 20.02
C ILE A 193 0.24 -4.01 18.56
N ALA A 194 1.05 -3.50 17.62
CA ALA A 194 0.74 -3.57 16.19
C ALA A 194 0.63 -5.02 15.70
N THR A 195 1.51 -5.89 16.20
CA THR A 195 1.52 -7.32 15.90
C THR A 195 0.26 -8.01 16.41
N LEU A 196 -0.07 -7.83 17.68
CA LEU A 196 -1.26 -8.42 18.30
C LEU A 196 -2.54 -7.93 17.61
N PHE A 197 -2.61 -6.64 17.33
CA PHE A 197 -3.74 -6.05 16.62
C PHE A 197 -3.89 -6.62 15.21
N SER A 198 -2.79 -6.66 14.44
CA SER A 198 -2.82 -7.17 13.06
C SER A 198 -3.15 -8.66 13.02
N PHE A 199 -2.65 -9.45 13.98
CA PHE A 199 -3.02 -10.84 14.14
C PHE A 199 -4.52 -11.01 14.40
N PHE A 200 -5.08 -10.27 15.39
CA PHE A 200 -6.51 -10.31 15.69
C PHE A 200 -7.37 -9.93 14.49
N VAL A 201 -7.03 -8.81 13.83
CA VAL A 201 -7.72 -8.36 12.61
C VAL A 201 -7.59 -9.39 11.48
N GLY A 202 -6.41 -9.98 11.30
CA GLY A 202 -6.16 -11.03 10.33
C GLY A 202 -7.07 -12.24 10.51
N VAL A 203 -7.26 -12.70 11.76
CA VAL A 203 -8.20 -13.79 12.08
C VAL A 203 -9.65 -13.40 11.75
N VAL A 204 -10.10 -12.19 12.12
CA VAL A 204 -11.45 -11.71 11.78
C VAL A 204 -11.65 -11.66 10.26
N CYS A 205 -10.66 -11.16 9.53
CA CYS A 205 -10.69 -11.10 8.07
C CYS A 205 -10.74 -12.48 7.42
N LEU A 206 -9.98 -13.46 7.94
CA LEU A 206 -10.02 -14.83 7.48
C LEU A 206 -11.43 -15.43 7.66
N LEU A 207 -12.03 -15.25 8.84
CA LEU A 207 -13.38 -15.73 9.12
C LEU A 207 -14.43 -15.09 8.20
N LEU A 208 -14.35 -13.76 7.96
CA LEU A 208 -15.24 -13.05 7.04
C LEU A 208 -15.09 -13.56 5.59
N ASN A 209 -13.88 -13.87 5.14
CA ASN A 209 -13.64 -14.44 3.82
C ASN A 209 -14.22 -15.84 3.69
N LEU A 210 -13.96 -16.72 4.66
CA LEU A 210 -14.54 -18.07 4.68
C LEU A 210 -16.07 -18.01 4.67
N ALA A 211 -16.66 -17.14 5.50
CA ALA A 211 -18.09 -16.92 5.54
C ALA A 211 -18.64 -16.38 4.21
N SER A 212 -17.90 -15.50 3.54
CA SER A 212 -18.26 -14.98 2.21
C SER A 212 -18.25 -16.07 1.13
N ILE A 213 -17.25 -16.95 1.13
CA ILE A 213 -17.17 -18.09 0.20
C ILE A 213 -18.35 -19.05 0.42
N VAL A 214 -18.63 -19.40 1.67
CA VAL A 214 -19.75 -20.28 2.02
C VAL A 214 -21.08 -19.65 1.61
N ALA A 215 -21.30 -18.37 1.95
CA ALA A 215 -22.49 -17.62 1.57
C ALA A 215 -22.67 -17.55 0.04
N TYR A 216 -21.58 -17.35 -0.69
CA TYR A 216 -21.59 -17.31 -2.16
C TYR A 216 -21.98 -18.67 -2.76
N LYS A 217 -21.44 -19.78 -2.23
CA LYS A 217 -21.78 -21.15 -2.69
C LYS A 217 -23.24 -21.53 -2.41
N LEU A 218 -23.79 -21.10 -1.28
CA LEU A 218 -25.17 -21.41 -0.90
C LEU A 218 -26.20 -20.64 -1.73
N ARG A 219 -25.81 -19.52 -2.33
CA ARG A 219 -26.74 -18.63 -3.03
C ARG A 219 -26.75 -18.93 -4.53
N LYS A 220 -27.91 -19.30 -5.07
CA LYS A 220 -28.16 -19.34 -6.53
C LYS A 220 -28.29 -17.90 -7.05
N VAL A 221 -27.18 -17.25 -7.35
CA VAL A 221 -27.16 -15.85 -7.81
C VAL A 221 -27.66 -15.76 -9.28
N GLY A 222 -28.57 -14.82 -9.55
CA GLY A 222 -29.05 -14.53 -10.91
C GLY A 222 -27.94 -13.98 -11.82
N HIS A 223 -27.95 -14.37 -13.10
CA HIS A 223 -26.80 -14.28 -14.02
C HIS A 223 -26.22 -12.88 -14.28
N GLN A 224 -27.02 -11.80 -14.34
CA GLN A 224 -26.51 -10.53 -14.90
C GLN A 224 -25.63 -9.71 -13.95
N ASN A 225 -25.96 -9.59 -12.66
CA ASN A 225 -25.13 -8.87 -11.69
C ASN A 225 -24.02 -9.74 -11.07
N ALA A 226 -24.04 -11.05 -11.33
CA ALA A 226 -23.10 -12.00 -10.76
C ALA A 226 -21.65 -11.71 -11.16
N THR A 227 -21.40 -11.25 -12.38
CA THR A 227 -20.03 -11.07 -12.89
C THR A 227 -19.27 -9.94 -12.20
N ILE A 228 -19.92 -8.79 -11.99
CA ILE A 228 -19.27 -7.65 -11.32
C ILE A 228 -19.04 -7.98 -9.85
N GLU A 229 -20.07 -8.50 -9.17
CA GLU A 229 -19.96 -8.90 -7.76
C GLU A 229 -18.89 -9.97 -7.56
N HIS A 230 -18.77 -10.94 -8.48
CA HIS A 230 -17.73 -11.96 -8.45
C HIS A 230 -16.32 -11.35 -8.56
N LYS A 231 -16.10 -10.43 -9.50
CA LYS A 231 -14.81 -9.73 -9.65
C LYS A 231 -14.44 -8.91 -8.42
N LEU A 232 -15.41 -8.18 -7.84
CA LEU A 232 -15.19 -7.39 -6.63
C LEU A 232 -14.92 -8.29 -5.40
N THR A 233 -15.55 -9.45 -5.35
CA THR A 233 -15.30 -10.45 -4.30
C THR A 233 -13.90 -11.04 -4.42
N ILE A 234 -13.48 -11.41 -5.64
CA ILE A 234 -12.10 -11.86 -5.92
C ILE A 234 -11.10 -10.78 -5.54
N PHE A 235 -11.35 -9.53 -5.93
CA PHE A 235 -10.54 -8.37 -5.54
C PHE A 235 -10.32 -8.34 -4.03
N THR A 236 -11.39 -8.37 -3.24
CA THR A 236 -11.26 -8.28 -1.77
C THR A 236 -10.56 -9.50 -1.16
N MET A 237 -10.76 -10.69 -1.73
CA MET A 237 -10.09 -11.90 -1.26
C MET A 237 -8.58 -11.83 -1.49
N ILE A 238 -8.15 -11.46 -2.70
CA ILE A 238 -6.72 -11.36 -3.01
C ILE A 238 -6.08 -10.18 -2.26
N THR A 239 -6.76 -9.05 -2.13
CA THR A 239 -6.30 -7.94 -1.27
C THR A 239 -6.12 -8.39 0.17
N PHE A 240 -7.04 -9.19 0.72
CA PHE A 240 -6.85 -9.80 2.03
C PHE A 240 -5.64 -10.73 2.07
N PHE A 241 -5.41 -11.57 1.06
CA PHE A 241 -4.24 -12.44 1.04
C PHE A 241 -2.93 -11.65 1.05
N GLY A 242 -2.85 -10.56 0.27
CA GLY A 242 -1.72 -9.62 0.37
C GLY A 242 -1.56 -9.12 1.81
N HIS A 243 -2.63 -8.56 2.39
CA HIS A 243 -2.62 -8.08 3.77
C HIS A 243 -2.19 -9.15 4.78
N PHE A 244 -2.65 -10.40 4.62
CA PHE A 244 -2.30 -11.53 5.48
C PHE A 244 -0.82 -11.91 5.36
N ILE A 245 -0.24 -11.85 4.16
CA ILE A 245 1.21 -12.03 3.97
C ILE A 245 1.98 -10.93 4.71
N ALA A 246 1.58 -9.66 4.58
CA ALA A 246 2.22 -8.56 5.32
C ALA A 246 2.09 -8.74 6.84
N THR A 247 0.93 -9.17 7.35
CA THR A 247 0.74 -9.50 8.77
C THR A 247 1.67 -10.62 9.22
N ILE A 248 1.81 -11.69 8.44
CA ILE A 248 2.74 -12.79 8.77
C ILE A 248 4.19 -12.26 8.80
N SER A 249 4.61 -11.49 7.79
CA SER A 249 5.94 -10.90 7.78
C SER A 249 6.18 -10.00 8.98
N TRP A 250 5.19 -9.19 9.38
CA TRP A 250 5.29 -8.35 10.57
C TRP A 250 5.42 -9.18 11.85
N VAL A 251 4.59 -10.23 12.01
CA VAL A 251 4.69 -11.17 13.14
C VAL A 251 6.07 -11.82 13.20
N LEU A 252 6.63 -12.24 12.06
CA LEU A 252 7.96 -12.83 12.00
C LEU A 252 9.04 -11.83 12.45
N VAL A 253 8.99 -10.59 11.94
CA VAL A 253 9.90 -9.51 12.37
C VAL A 253 9.82 -9.30 13.87
N SER A 254 8.61 -9.15 14.42
CA SER A 254 8.41 -8.93 15.86
C SER A 254 8.83 -10.12 16.72
N LEU A 255 8.54 -11.35 16.31
CA LEU A 255 9.01 -12.55 17.04
C LEU A 255 10.54 -12.62 17.09
N THR A 256 11.21 -12.19 16.03
CA THR A 256 12.68 -12.17 15.98
C THR A 256 13.30 -10.96 16.68
N SER A 257 12.54 -9.88 16.89
CA SER A 257 13.01 -8.67 17.59
C SER A 257 12.84 -8.71 19.11
N ILE A 258 11.90 -9.54 19.62
CA ILE A 258 11.67 -9.67 21.07
C ILE A 258 12.87 -10.38 21.68
N ASN A 259 13.73 -9.60 22.33
CA ASN A 259 14.79 -10.09 23.19
C ASN A 259 14.30 -10.02 24.64
N GLU A 260 14.03 -11.17 25.26
CA GLU A 260 13.92 -11.25 26.71
C GLU A 260 15.32 -11.16 27.31
N VAL A 261 15.46 -10.50 28.45
CA VAL A 261 16.72 -10.49 29.19
C VAL A 261 16.59 -11.59 30.24
N ASP A 262 17.41 -12.64 30.16
CA ASP A 262 17.39 -13.76 31.11
C ASP A 262 17.81 -13.30 32.53
N GLU A 263 17.66 -14.18 33.54
CA GLU A 263 18.06 -13.89 34.94
C GLU A 263 19.55 -13.52 35.09
N GLN A 264 20.38 -13.82 34.09
CA GLN A 264 21.81 -13.50 34.03
C GLN A 264 22.08 -12.22 33.22
N ASN A 265 21.06 -11.45 32.88
CA ASN A 265 21.12 -10.30 31.98
C ASN A 265 21.60 -10.61 30.55
N LYS A 266 21.48 -11.86 30.08
CA LYS A 266 21.76 -12.21 28.69
C LYS A 266 20.48 -12.10 27.87
N PRO A 267 20.51 -11.37 26.75
CA PRO A 267 19.37 -11.32 25.84
C PRO A 267 19.16 -12.71 25.21
N SER A 268 17.97 -13.27 25.36
CA SER A 268 17.47 -14.45 24.65
C SER A 268 16.13 -14.14 23.98
N SER A 269 16.00 -14.40 22.68
CA SER A 269 14.71 -14.25 22.00
C SER A 269 13.83 -15.50 22.17
N TYR A 270 12.50 -15.36 22.07
CA TYR A 270 11.60 -16.53 22.06
C TYR A 270 11.94 -17.51 20.94
N VAL A 271 12.31 -16.99 19.77
CA VAL A 271 12.74 -17.80 18.62
C VAL A 271 14.02 -18.57 18.94
N GLN A 272 14.97 -17.93 19.64
CA GLN A 272 16.17 -18.59 20.11
C GLN A 272 15.84 -19.78 21.02
N MET A 273 14.94 -19.58 21.97
CA MET A 273 14.51 -20.63 22.90
C MET A 273 13.76 -21.77 22.20
N TRP A 274 12.85 -21.46 21.27
CA TRP A 274 12.01 -22.47 20.61
C TRP A 274 12.76 -23.29 19.56
N PHE A 275 13.71 -22.67 18.85
CA PHE A 275 14.42 -23.30 17.73
C PHE A 275 15.88 -23.65 18.04
N GLY A 276 16.37 -23.31 19.23
CA GLY A 276 17.75 -23.58 19.64
C GLY A 276 18.77 -22.80 18.81
N LEU A 277 18.42 -21.57 18.38
CA LEU A 277 19.32 -20.72 17.60
C LEU A 277 20.44 -20.16 18.48
N THR A 278 21.56 -19.83 17.87
CA THR A 278 22.54 -18.92 18.47
C THR A 278 22.07 -17.47 18.36
N LEU A 279 22.68 -16.56 19.13
CA LEU A 279 22.35 -15.13 19.07
C LEU A 279 22.60 -14.56 17.67
N GLU A 280 23.75 -14.88 17.07
CA GLU A 280 24.14 -14.47 15.72
C GLU A 280 23.17 -14.98 14.64
N GLU A 281 22.69 -16.22 14.78
CA GLU A 281 21.68 -16.79 13.88
C GLU A 281 20.33 -16.07 14.02
N ASN A 282 19.92 -15.70 15.24
CA ASN A 282 18.69 -14.93 15.47
C ASN A 282 18.79 -13.50 14.91
N GLU A 283 19.93 -12.83 15.11
CA GLU A 283 20.19 -11.50 14.53
C GLU A 283 20.17 -11.55 13.00
N THR A 284 20.81 -12.57 12.41
CA THR A 284 20.78 -12.81 10.96
C THR A 284 19.35 -13.02 10.46
N LEU A 285 18.55 -13.82 11.19
CA LEU A 285 17.16 -14.08 10.84
C LEU A 285 16.28 -12.82 10.96
N PHE A 286 16.44 -12.06 12.06
CA PHE A 286 15.76 -10.78 12.27
C PHE A 286 16.06 -9.82 11.11
N GLN A 287 17.34 -9.63 10.79
CA GLN A 287 17.76 -8.67 9.78
C GLN A 287 17.34 -9.10 8.37
N ALA A 288 17.38 -10.41 8.08
CA ALA A 288 16.81 -10.94 6.84
C ALA A 288 15.31 -10.60 6.73
N ASN A 289 14.51 -10.88 7.76
CA ASN A 289 13.07 -10.58 7.75
C ASN A 289 12.79 -9.08 7.67
N PHE A 290 13.52 -8.28 8.44
CA PHE A 290 13.40 -6.83 8.48
C PHE A 290 13.67 -6.22 7.10
N ASN A 291 14.76 -6.62 6.43
CA ASN A 291 15.11 -6.14 5.09
C ASN A 291 14.11 -6.57 4.00
N GLN A 292 13.43 -7.70 4.16
CA GLN A 292 12.40 -8.13 3.21
C GLN A 292 11.05 -7.43 3.44
N PHE A 293 10.78 -6.95 4.65
CA PHE A 293 9.48 -6.37 5.00
C PHE A 293 9.03 -5.21 4.08
N PRO A 294 9.88 -4.23 3.71
CA PRO A 294 9.49 -3.11 2.87
C PRO A 294 8.79 -3.49 1.56
N TRP A 295 9.38 -4.40 0.78
CA TRP A 295 8.79 -4.80 -0.50
C TRP A 295 7.58 -5.71 -0.32
N VAL A 296 7.55 -6.53 0.74
CA VAL A 296 6.38 -7.35 1.07
C VAL A 296 5.20 -6.43 1.42
N ASN A 297 5.44 -5.39 2.21
CA ASN A 297 4.44 -4.40 2.57
C ASN A 297 3.93 -3.66 1.32
N ASP A 298 4.80 -3.18 0.44
CA ASP A 298 4.41 -2.49 -0.80
C ASP A 298 3.62 -3.39 -1.74
N LEU A 299 4.07 -4.64 -1.92
CA LEU A 299 3.35 -5.60 -2.75
C LEU A 299 1.94 -5.83 -2.22
N SER A 300 1.82 -6.01 -0.91
CA SER A 300 0.60 -6.41 -0.22
C SER A 300 -0.41 -5.28 -0.06
N MET A 301 0.06 -4.10 0.33
CA MET A 301 -0.78 -2.95 0.69
C MET A 301 -1.05 -2.04 -0.49
N LEU A 302 -0.08 -1.91 -1.40
CA LEU A 302 -0.13 -0.94 -2.49
C LEU A 302 -0.37 -1.62 -3.85
N ALA A 303 0.52 -2.53 -4.25
CA ALA A 303 0.50 -3.08 -5.60
C ALA A 303 -0.71 -3.98 -5.86
N ILE A 304 -0.87 -5.05 -5.09
CA ILE A 304 -1.97 -6.01 -5.29
C ILE A 304 -3.33 -5.28 -5.34
N PRO A 305 -3.67 -4.41 -4.36
CA PRO A 305 -4.92 -3.69 -4.39
C PRO A 305 -5.09 -2.72 -5.57
N ALA A 306 -4.08 -1.91 -5.92
CA ALA A 306 -4.20 -0.97 -7.03
C ALA A 306 -4.45 -1.71 -8.36
N TRP A 307 -3.61 -2.70 -8.68
CA TRP A 307 -3.73 -3.43 -9.94
C TRP A 307 -5.01 -4.26 -10.03
N LEU A 308 -5.48 -4.83 -8.91
CA LEU A 308 -6.73 -5.58 -8.90
C LEU A 308 -7.96 -4.69 -8.98
N LEU A 309 -7.94 -3.47 -8.43
CA LEU A 309 -9.08 -2.56 -8.55
C LEU A 309 -9.30 -2.19 -10.02
N LEU A 310 -8.22 -1.83 -10.71
CA LEU A 310 -8.22 -1.62 -12.15
C LEU A 310 -8.73 -2.84 -12.91
N TRP A 311 -8.32 -4.06 -12.55
CA TRP A 311 -8.83 -5.29 -13.17
C TRP A 311 -10.30 -5.59 -12.87
N ALA A 312 -10.76 -5.33 -11.65
CA ALA A 312 -12.12 -5.66 -11.23
C ALA A 312 -13.16 -4.68 -11.80
N SER A 313 -12.82 -3.38 -11.89
CA SER A 313 -13.74 -2.32 -12.30
C SER A 313 -13.64 -1.99 -13.79
N SER A 314 -14.57 -2.52 -14.60
CA SER A 314 -14.66 -2.19 -16.04
C SER A 314 -14.88 -0.70 -16.29
N LYS A 315 -15.73 -0.07 -15.48
CA LYS A 315 -16.05 1.36 -15.56
C LYS A 315 -14.82 2.23 -15.31
N MET A 316 -14.00 1.86 -14.31
CA MET A 316 -12.75 2.58 -14.03
C MET A 316 -11.79 2.49 -15.21
N ARG A 317 -11.61 1.30 -15.80
CA ARG A 317 -10.80 1.14 -17.02
C ARG A 317 -11.33 1.95 -18.19
N GLU A 318 -12.64 1.96 -18.40
CA GLU A 318 -13.24 2.73 -19.48
C GLU A 318 -12.98 4.23 -19.33
N ILE A 319 -13.16 4.77 -18.12
CA ILE A 319 -12.90 6.19 -17.84
C ILE A 319 -11.42 6.53 -18.01
N ILE A 320 -10.52 5.68 -17.50
CA ILE A 320 -9.06 5.84 -17.65
C ILE A 320 -8.68 5.78 -19.13
N ALA A 321 -9.11 4.74 -19.86
CA ALA A 321 -8.83 4.57 -21.28
C ALA A 321 -9.37 5.75 -22.12
N LYS A 322 -10.57 6.26 -21.80
CA LYS A 322 -11.14 7.44 -22.46
C LYS A 322 -10.29 8.69 -22.22
N LYS A 323 -9.78 8.90 -21.01
CA LYS A 323 -8.86 10.01 -20.70
C LYS A 323 -7.54 9.88 -21.46
N PHE A 324 -6.94 8.70 -21.54
CA PHE A 324 -5.70 8.50 -22.31
C PHE A 324 -5.89 8.56 -23.83
N ASN A 325 -7.01 8.06 -24.36
CA ASN A 325 -7.33 8.17 -25.78
C ASN A 325 -7.61 9.62 -26.19
N TRP A 326 -8.18 10.43 -25.30
CA TRP A 326 -8.32 11.86 -25.52
C TRP A 326 -6.97 12.56 -25.65
N ILE A 327 -5.98 12.18 -24.83
CA ILE A 327 -4.59 12.68 -24.97
C ILE A 327 -4.04 12.33 -26.37
N ARG A 328 -4.22 11.07 -26.81
CA ARG A 328 -3.75 10.61 -28.13
C ARG A 328 -4.43 11.34 -29.30
N ARG A 329 -5.74 11.60 -29.23
CA ARG A 329 -6.47 12.33 -30.29
C ARG A 329 -6.07 13.81 -30.37
N ASN A 330 -5.82 14.45 -29.23
CA ASN A 330 -5.39 15.85 -29.20
C ASN A 330 -3.99 16.04 -29.81
N GLU A 331 -3.07 15.09 -29.60
CA GLU A 331 -1.76 15.11 -30.25
C GLU A 331 -1.87 14.94 -31.78
N GLN A 332 -2.73 14.03 -32.25
CA GLN A 332 -2.99 13.87 -33.69
C GLN A 332 -3.57 15.14 -34.31
N GLN A 333 -4.52 15.82 -33.65
CA GLN A 333 -5.09 17.07 -34.15
C GLN A 333 -4.07 18.22 -34.16
N LYS A 334 -3.22 18.34 -33.13
CA LYS A 334 -2.12 19.34 -33.12
C LYS A 334 -1.13 19.10 -34.26
N ASN A 335 -0.76 17.84 -34.52
CA ASN A 335 0.17 17.51 -35.61
C ASN A 335 -0.43 17.80 -36.99
N ILE A 336 -1.72 17.54 -37.20
CA ILE A 336 -2.42 17.92 -38.44
C ILE A 336 -2.41 19.46 -38.61
N ALA A 337 -2.74 20.22 -37.56
CA ALA A 337 -2.75 21.68 -37.63
C ALA A 337 -1.36 22.28 -37.95
N ILE A 338 -0.28 21.74 -37.37
CA ILE A 338 1.10 22.20 -37.65
C ILE A 338 1.51 21.90 -39.11
N VAL A 339 1.13 20.74 -39.63
CA VAL A 339 1.39 20.39 -41.05
C VAL A 339 0.62 21.31 -42.00
N THR A 340 -0.62 21.67 -41.67
CA THR A 340 -1.43 22.61 -42.48
C THR A 340 -0.85 24.03 -42.44
N VAL A 341 -0.37 24.51 -41.29
CA VAL A 341 0.24 25.86 -41.18
C VAL A 341 1.56 25.96 -41.95
N LYS A 342 2.42 24.92 -41.95
CA LYS A 342 3.65 24.92 -42.74
C LYS A 342 3.41 24.86 -44.26
N ARG A 343 2.27 24.33 -44.71
CA ARG A 343 1.97 24.19 -46.15
C ARG A 343 1.44 25.46 -46.80
N ASN A 344 1.02 26.46 -46.02
CA ASN A 344 0.49 27.73 -46.53
C ASN A 344 1.55 28.84 -46.67
N VAL A 345 2.83 28.54 -46.46
CA VAL A 345 3.92 29.42 -46.92
C VAL A 345 4.23 29.08 -48.39
N VAL A 346 3.25 29.31 -49.25
CA VAL A 346 3.48 29.40 -50.69
C VAL A 346 3.94 30.84 -50.96
N PRO A 347 5.11 31.07 -51.58
CA PRO A 347 5.49 32.41 -51.99
C PRO A 347 4.45 32.94 -52.97
N MET A 348 3.78 34.03 -52.60
CA MET A 348 2.94 34.83 -53.49
C MET A 348 3.81 35.29 -54.68
N SER A 349 3.79 34.53 -55.77
CA SER A 349 4.13 35.04 -57.10
C SER A 349 2.82 35.30 -57.82
N ALA A 350 2.61 36.59 -58.08
CA ALA A 350 1.43 37.15 -58.68
C ALA A 350 1.13 36.57 -60.07
N LYS A 351 -0.15 36.29 -60.33
CA LYS A 351 -0.72 36.54 -61.66
C LYS A 351 -2.18 36.96 -61.54
N VAL A 352 -2.35 38.25 -61.80
CA VAL A 352 -3.60 38.96 -62.07
C VAL A 352 -4.32 38.29 -63.25
N GLN A 353 -5.62 38.05 -63.11
CA GLN A 353 -6.55 38.07 -64.23
C GLN A 353 -7.87 38.73 -63.80
N PRO A 354 -8.41 39.68 -64.59
CA PRO A 354 -9.61 40.41 -64.26
C PRO A 354 -10.88 39.76 -64.83
N GLN A 355 -11.99 40.03 -64.13
CA GLN A 355 -13.38 40.14 -64.61
C GLN A 355 -14.06 38.92 -65.26
N LYS A 356 -15.25 38.58 -64.77
CA LYS A 356 -16.50 39.13 -65.35
C LYS A 356 -17.73 38.78 -64.50
N HIS A 357 -18.56 39.81 -64.34
CA HIS A 357 -19.96 39.75 -63.94
C HIS A 357 -20.74 38.60 -64.57
N LEU A 358 -21.62 37.96 -63.79
CA LEU A 358 -22.99 37.72 -64.24
C LEU A 358 -23.94 37.56 -63.04
N LEU A 359 -24.86 38.52 -62.97
CA LEU A 359 -26.11 38.50 -62.22
C LEU A 359 -26.95 37.29 -62.63
N THR A 360 -27.69 36.66 -61.72
CA THR A 360 -29.17 36.64 -61.75
C THR A 360 -29.83 35.84 -60.61
N ASN A 361 -30.94 36.41 -60.15
CA ASN A 361 -32.20 35.82 -59.66
C ASN A 361 -32.22 34.97 -58.38
N GLN A 362 -32.91 35.42 -57.32
CA GLN A 362 -34.38 35.44 -57.13
C GLN A 362 -35.01 34.04 -57.23
N ARG A 363 -35.44 33.48 -56.09
CA ARG A 363 -36.86 33.32 -55.71
C ARG A 363 -37.01 32.51 -54.40
N ASN A 364 -37.87 33.09 -53.55
CA ASN A 364 -38.79 32.52 -52.56
C ASN A 364 -38.25 31.71 -51.37
#